data_AF-A0A397S4B6-F1
#
_entry.id   AF-A0A397S4B6-F1
#
_cell.length_a   1.000
_cell.length_b   1.000
_cell.length_c   1.000
_cell.angle_alpha   90.00
_cell.angle_beta   90.00
_cell.angle_gamma   90.00
#
_symmetry.space_group_name_H-M   'P 1'
#
loop_
_entity.id
_entity.type
_entity.pdbx_description
1 polymer ?
#
loop_
_entity_poly.entity_id
_entity_poly.type
_entity_poly.pdbx_seq_one_letter_code
_entity_poly.pdbx_strand_id
1 'polypeptide(L)'
;MQQAIRIAYGEPRWRVGTLNDELIDAFGRIIGGGPKARDIMNSIFSFDMTLKIVRNLEQEPNHLEKQWKEFEDELKSLQSQLQEKKGEVLKIRAENDITKFESNITNNVIRLSNLQKKFSRKLQLFVLFMTGLMNGIKN
;
A
#
# COMPACT_ATOMS: atom_id res chain seq x y z
N MET A 1 17.72 40.23 -15.63
CA MET A 1 18.96 39.48 -15.35
C MET A 1 20.13 39.88 -16.27
N GLN A 2 19.99 39.81 -17.59
CA GLN A 2 21.08 40.14 -18.54
C GLN A 2 21.70 41.53 -18.34
N GLN A 3 20.89 42.53 -17.98
CA GLN A 3 21.35 43.89 -17.66
C GLN A 3 22.25 43.92 -16.42
N ALA A 4 21.89 43.21 -15.36
CA ALA A 4 22.66 43.19 -14.11
C ALA A 4 24.01 42.48 -14.28
N ILE A 5 24.03 41.39 -15.05
CA ILE A 5 25.27 40.69 -15.44
C ILE A 5 26.18 41.65 -16.22
N ARG A 6 25.64 42.37 -17.21
CA ARG A 6 26.41 43.33 -18.01
C ARG A 6 27.05 44.43 -17.16
N ILE A 7 26.34 44.94 -16.15
CA ILE A 7 26.85 45.98 -15.25
C ILE A 7 27.89 45.39 -14.27
N ALA A 8 27.67 44.17 -13.78
CA ALA A 8 28.57 43.53 -12.82
C ALA A 8 29.96 43.20 -13.41
N TYR A 9 30.01 42.84 -14.71
CA TYR A 9 31.24 42.49 -15.42
C TYR A 9 31.87 43.65 -16.22
N GLY A 10 31.40 44.90 -16.04
CA GLY A 10 32.09 46.08 -16.59
C GLY A 10 33.45 46.33 -15.92
N GLU A 11 34.26 47.23 -16.50
CA GLU A 11 35.44 47.79 -15.83
C GLU A 11 35.13 49.21 -15.34
N PRO A 12 35.17 49.49 -14.03
CA PRO A 12 35.45 48.58 -12.91
C PRO A 12 34.27 47.62 -12.62
N ARG A 13 34.54 46.49 -11.94
CA ARG A 13 33.49 45.50 -11.59
C ARG A 13 32.63 45.99 -10.43
N TRP A 14 31.32 45.87 -10.56
CA TRP A 14 30.35 46.33 -9.58
C TRP A 14 29.56 45.19 -8.95
N ARG A 15 29.15 45.37 -7.69
CA ARG A 15 28.13 44.55 -7.07
C ARG A 15 26.76 45.07 -7.47
N VAL A 16 25.91 44.24 -8.07
CA VAL A 16 24.63 44.65 -8.67
C VAL A 16 23.48 43.85 -8.11
N GLY A 17 22.49 44.53 -7.53
CA GLY A 17 21.21 43.93 -7.14
C GLY A 17 20.19 44.00 -8.29
N THR A 18 19.40 42.96 -8.45
CA THR A 18 18.24 42.94 -9.35
C THR A 18 16.96 43.22 -8.57
N LEU A 19 15.90 43.65 -9.26
CA LEU A 19 14.56 43.82 -8.69
C LEU A 19 13.91 42.51 -8.21
N ASN A 20 14.49 41.36 -8.55
CA ASN A 20 14.03 40.03 -8.15
C ASN A 20 14.82 39.49 -6.95
N ASP A 21 15.42 40.38 -6.14
CA ASP A 21 16.26 40.05 -4.97
C ASP A 21 17.51 39.20 -5.26
N GLU A 22 17.96 39.15 -6.52
CA GLU A 22 19.23 38.49 -6.87
C GLU A 22 20.37 39.49 -6.79
N LEU A 23 21.41 39.18 -6.02
CA LEU A 23 22.63 39.97 -5.88
C LEU A 23 23.77 39.32 -6.66
N ILE A 24 24.39 40.05 -7.59
CA ILE A 24 25.59 39.62 -8.30
C ILE A 24 26.79 40.30 -7.65
N ASP A 25 27.67 39.51 -7.04
CA ASP A 25 28.90 40.01 -6.42
C ASP A 25 30.00 40.26 -7.48
N ALA A 26 31.02 41.06 -7.14
CA ALA A 26 32.12 41.42 -8.06
C ALA A 26 32.95 40.20 -8.54
N PHE A 27 32.81 39.05 -7.85
CA PHE A 27 33.38 37.77 -8.21
C PHE A 27 32.50 36.93 -9.14
N GLY A 28 31.35 37.44 -9.57
CA GLY A 28 30.41 36.74 -10.45
C GLY A 28 29.47 35.76 -9.73
N ARG A 29 29.44 35.77 -8.40
CA ARG A 29 28.51 34.94 -7.62
C ARG A 29 27.12 35.56 -7.65
N ILE A 30 26.13 34.79 -8.08
CA ILE A 30 24.72 35.17 -8.04
C ILE A 30 24.12 34.59 -6.77
N ILE A 31 23.73 35.45 -5.84
CA ILE A 31 23.04 35.10 -4.61
C ILE A 31 21.56 35.40 -4.86
N GLY A 32 20.78 34.35 -5.14
CA GLY A 32 19.33 34.47 -5.26
C GLY A 32 18.71 34.62 -3.88
N GLY A 33 18.26 35.82 -3.53
CA GLY A 33 17.43 36.05 -2.37
C GLY A 33 16.09 35.39 -2.59
N GLY A 34 15.73 34.41 -1.76
CA GLY A 34 14.35 33.94 -1.71
C GLY A 34 13.40 35.10 -1.31
N PRO A 35 12.07 34.88 -1.28
CA PRO A 35 11.08 35.92 -1.02
C PRO A 35 11.24 36.70 0.30
N LYS A 36 12.19 36.30 1.16
CA LYS A 36 12.60 36.92 2.44
C LYS A 36 13.69 38.00 2.31
N ALA A 37 14.31 38.19 1.14
CA ALA A 37 15.41 39.15 0.95
C ALA A 37 14.94 40.56 0.52
N ARG A 38 13.64 40.72 0.26
CA ARG A 38 12.98 41.93 -0.25
C ARG A 38 13.04 43.15 0.68
N ASP A 39 13.35 42.95 1.97
CA ASP A 39 13.07 43.92 3.04
C ASP A 39 14.31 44.43 3.79
N ILE A 40 15.37 44.85 3.10
CA ILE A 40 16.52 45.52 3.76
C ILE A 40 16.44 47.06 3.66
N MET A 41 15.60 47.62 2.78
CA MET A 41 15.43 49.08 2.66
C MET A 41 14.01 49.53 3.02
N ASN A 42 13.83 49.88 4.29
CA ASN A 42 12.74 50.66 4.90
C ASN A 42 11.33 50.51 4.28
N SER A 43 10.71 49.34 4.52
CA SER A 43 9.29 49.23 4.77
C SER A 43 9.13 48.14 5.82
N ILE A 44 8.64 48.50 7.00
CA ILE A 44 8.47 47.62 8.15
C ILE A 44 7.39 46.59 7.78
N PHE A 45 7.77 45.46 7.21
CA PHE A 45 6.98 44.24 7.33
C PHE A 45 7.73 43.26 8.21
N SER A 46 7.93 43.69 9.46
CA SER A 46 8.28 42.80 10.55
C SER A 46 7.18 41.74 10.63
N PHE A 47 7.44 40.53 10.12
CA PHE A 47 6.67 39.38 10.56
C PHE A 47 6.99 39.26 12.05
N ASP A 48 6.10 39.79 12.88
CA ASP A 48 6.29 39.93 14.32
C ASP A 48 6.19 38.54 14.94
N MET A 49 7.28 37.75 14.81
CA MET A 49 7.45 36.45 15.43
C MET A 49 7.49 36.64 16.93
N THR A 50 6.31 36.78 17.52
CA THR A 50 6.15 36.81 18.96
C THR A 50 6.53 35.44 19.50
N LEU A 51 7.22 35.39 20.65
CA LEU A 51 7.59 34.14 21.35
C LEU A 51 6.41 33.15 21.50
N LYS A 52 5.17 33.67 21.56
CA LYS A 52 3.93 32.90 21.58
C LYS A 52 3.67 32.12 20.29
N ILE A 53 3.96 32.69 19.12
CA ILE A 53 3.78 32.04 17.82
C ILE A 53 4.80 30.93 17.66
N VAL A 54 6.07 31.19 18.02
CA VAL A 54 7.13 30.19 17.99
C VAL A 54 6.79 29.02 18.92
N ARG A 55 6.35 29.31 20.15
CA ARG A 55 5.96 28.27 21.11
C ARG A 55 4.77 27.43 20.63
N ASN A 56 3.77 28.04 19.99
CA ASN A 56 2.66 27.30 19.41
C ASN A 56 3.13 26.42 18.24
N LEU A 57 3.98 26.95 17.36
CA LEU A 57 4.56 26.21 16.23
C LEU A 57 5.50 25.08 16.67
N GLU A 58 6.03 25.10 17.89
CA GLU A 58 6.79 24.00 18.48
C GLU A 58 5.89 22.97 19.20
N GLN A 59 4.73 23.40 19.71
CA GLN A 59 3.77 22.51 20.38
C GLN A 59 2.98 21.65 19.40
N GLU A 60 2.57 22.19 18.26
CA GLU A 60 1.81 21.46 17.24
C GLU A 60 2.56 20.24 16.67
N PRO A 61 3.85 20.34 16.26
CA PRO A 61 4.63 19.20 15.79
C PRO A 61 4.80 18.13 16.88
N ASN A 62 5.08 18.54 18.12
CA ASN A 62 5.26 17.60 19.22
C ASN A 62 3.98 16.83 19.54
N HIS A 63 2.82 17.50 19.44
CA HIS A 63 1.53 16.85 19.61
C HIS A 63 1.24 15.86 18.47
N LEU A 64 1.49 16.26 17.22
CA LEU A 64 1.35 15.40 16.04
C LEU A 64 2.30 14.20 16.10
N GLU A 65 3.55 14.38 16.52
CA GLU A 65 4.53 13.30 16.67
C GLU A 65 4.10 12.30 17.74
N LYS A 66 3.55 12.80 18.86
CA LYS A 66 3.00 11.93 19.90
C LYS A 66 1.82 11.10 19.39
N GLN A 67 0.86 11.72 18.70
CA GLN A 67 -0.27 11.00 18.11
C GLN A 67 0.20 9.98 17.08
N TRP A 68 1.16 10.35 16.24
CA TRP A 68 1.70 9.45 15.24
C TRP A 68 2.35 8.21 15.89
N LYS A 69 3.11 8.39 16.97
CA LYS A 69 3.71 7.29 17.73
C LYS A 69 2.66 6.37 18.34
N GLU A 70 1.61 6.93 18.94
CA GLU A 70 0.48 6.16 19.49
C GLU A 70 -0.21 5.32 18.40
N PHE A 71 -0.45 5.91 17.22
CA PHE A 71 -0.99 5.18 16.07
C PHE A 71 -0.04 4.09 15.55
N GLU A 72 1.27 4.35 15.52
CA GLU A 72 2.24 3.36 15.06
C GLU A 72 2.31 2.15 16.00
N ASP A 73 2.25 2.39 17.31
CA ASP A 73 2.23 1.33 18.32
C ASP A 73 0.93 0.53 18.27
N GLU A 74 -0.21 1.19 18.05
CA GLU A 74 -1.50 0.53 17.83
C GLU A 74 -1.48 -0.33 16.56
N LEU A 75 -0.96 0.20 15.45
CA LEU A 75 -0.82 -0.55 14.20
C LEU A 75 0.05 -1.80 14.36
N LYS A 76 1.18 -1.70 15.08
CA LYS A 76 2.05 -2.85 15.38
C LYS A 76 1.31 -3.91 16.21
N SER A 77 0.54 -3.48 17.21
CA SER A 77 -0.28 -4.37 18.03
C SER A 77 -1.34 -5.09 17.21
N LEU A 78 -2.11 -4.36 16.38
CA LEU A 78 -3.11 -4.95 15.50
C LEU A 78 -2.49 -5.91 14.49
N GLN A 79 -1.34 -5.56 13.92
CA GLN A 79 -0.64 -6.42 12.97
C GLN A 79 -0.18 -7.72 13.63
N SER A 80 0.30 -7.65 14.88
CA SER A 80 0.68 -8.83 15.65
C SER A 80 -0.53 -9.74 15.91
N GLN A 81 -1.66 -9.17 16.36
CA GLN A 81 -2.91 -9.91 16.56
C GLN A 81 -3.41 -10.56 15.27
N LEU A 82 -3.32 -9.85 14.14
CA LEU A 82 -3.72 -10.39 12.83
C LEU A 82 -2.84 -11.58 12.42
N GLN A 83 -1.53 -11.50 12.67
CA GLN A 83 -0.64 -12.63 12.42
C GLN A 83 -0.95 -13.83 13.32
N GLU A 84 -1.22 -13.60 14.60
CA GLU A 84 -1.62 -14.64 15.54
C GLU A 84 -2.92 -15.32 15.09
N LYS A 85 -3.97 -14.54 14.78
CA LYS A 85 -5.25 -15.08 14.29
C LYS A 85 -5.12 -15.80 12.96
N LYS A 86 -4.28 -15.32 12.05
CA LYS A 86 -3.98 -16.05 10.81
C LYS A 86 -3.30 -17.39 11.12
N GLY A 87 -2.38 -17.42 12.09
CA GLY A 87 -1.75 -18.64 12.59
C GLY A 87 -2.77 -19.62 13.19
N GLU A 88 -3.68 -19.13 14.04
CA GLU A 88 -4.78 -19.92 14.60
C GLU A 88 -5.67 -20.52 13.52
N VAL A 89 -6.10 -19.73 12.52
CA VAL A 89 -6.92 -20.22 11.40
C VAL A 89 -6.20 -21.31 10.61
N LEU A 90 -4.90 -21.14 10.36
CA LEU A 90 -4.10 -22.16 9.66
C LEU A 90 -3.96 -23.43 10.50
N LYS A 91 -3.72 -23.30 11.81
CA LYS A 91 -3.70 -24.45 12.74
C LYS A 91 -5.03 -25.15 12.77
N ILE A 92 -6.13 -24.44 12.99
CA ILE A 92 -7.50 -24.97 12.94
C ILE A 92 -7.74 -25.69 11.61
N ARG A 93 -7.31 -25.17 10.47
CA ARG A 93 -7.51 -25.83 9.18
C ARG A 93 -6.65 -27.07 8.96
N ALA A 94 -5.46 -27.11 9.56
CA ALA A 94 -4.51 -28.22 9.45
C ALA A 94 -4.75 -29.31 10.50
N GLU A 95 -5.03 -28.91 11.75
CA GLU A 95 -5.32 -29.76 12.91
C GLU A 95 -6.75 -30.27 12.87
N ASN A 96 -7.74 -29.41 12.56
CA ASN A 96 -9.07 -29.94 12.34
C ASN A 96 -9.01 -30.78 11.08
N ASP A 97 -9.52 -31.98 11.23
CA ASP A 97 -9.74 -32.96 10.20
C ASP A 97 -10.60 -32.43 9.04
N ILE A 98 -10.90 -31.13 8.90
CA ILE A 98 -11.65 -30.51 7.80
C ILE A 98 -11.06 -30.92 6.46
N THR A 99 -9.75 -30.78 6.25
CA THR A 99 -9.12 -31.19 4.98
C THR A 99 -9.21 -32.71 4.75
N LYS A 100 -9.08 -33.49 5.83
CA LYS A 100 -9.26 -34.95 5.77
C LYS A 100 -10.71 -35.34 5.50
N PHE A 101 -11.68 -34.63 6.08
CA PHE A 101 -13.11 -34.81 5.90
C PHE A 101 -13.50 -34.43 4.48
N GLU A 102 -13.00 -33.32 3.94
CA GLU A 102 -13.17 -32.93 2.53
C GLU A 102 -12.65 -34.03 1.58
N SER A 103 -11.45 -34.56 1.84
CA SER A 103 -10.90 -35.68 1.08
C SER A 103 -11.75 -36.96 1.22
N ASN A 104 -12.18 -37.30 2.43
CA ASN A 104 -13.03 -38.46 2.70
C ASN A 104 -14.40 -38.36 2.03
N ILE A 105 -15.03 -37.17 2.06
CA ILE A 105 -16.29 -36.89 1.36
C ILE A 105 -16.09 -37.08 -0.14
N THR A 106 -15.05 -36.48 -0.72
CA THR A 106 -14.74 -36.60 -2.16
C THR A 106 -14.52 -38.06 -2.57
N ASN A 107 -13.75 -38.82 -1.79
CA ASN A 107 -13.53 -40.24 -2.01
C ASN A 107 -14.82 -41.05 -1.97
N ASN A 108 -15.70 -40.77 -1.00
CA ASN A 108 -16.98 -41.44 -0.88
C ASN A 108 -17.92 -41.10 -2.04
N VAL A 109 -17.94 -39.86 -2.52
CA VAL A 109 -18.68 -39.46 -3.73
C VAL A 109 -18.18 -40.23 -4.96
N ILE A 110 -16.87 -40.35 -5.15
CA ILE A 110 -16.28 -41.14 -6.24
C ILE A 110 -16.69 -42.61 -6.10
N ARG A 111 -16.64 -43.19 -4.90
CA ARG A 111 -17.08 -44.58 -4.65
C ARG A 111 -18.55 -44.78 -4.99
N LEU A 112 -19.43 -43.87 -4.57
CA LEU A 112 -20.86 -43.93 -4.88
C LEU A 112 -21.11 -43.87 -6.39
N SER A 113 -20.48 -42.94 -7.11
CA SER A 113 -20.63 -42.85 -8.57
C SER A 113 -20.16 -44.12 -9.29
N ASN A 114 -19.07 -44.73 -8.82
CA ASN A 114 -18.55 -45.99 -9.36
C ASN A 114 -19.48 -47.17 -9.07
N LEU A 115 -20.05 -47.25 -7.88
CA LEU A 115 -21.05 -48.26 -7.53
C LEU A 115 -22.31 -48.12 -8.39
N GLN A 116 -22.81 -46.89 -8.57
CA GLN A 116 -23.94 -46.61 -9.45
C GLN A 116 -23.66 -47.08 -10.89
N LYS A 117 -22.50 -46.75 -11.45
CA LYS A 117 -22.10 -47.23 -12.79
C LYS A 117 -22.04 -48.75 -12.88
N LYS A 118 -21.50 -49.43 -11.87
CA LYS A 118 -21.45 -50.91 -11.82
C LYS A 118 -22.85 -51.51 -11.76
N PHE A 119 -23.74 -50.91 -10.97
CA PHE A 119 -25.14 -51.33 -10.88
C PHE A 119 -25.84 -51.20 -12.24
N SER A 120 -25.72 -50.04 -12.90
CA SER A 120 -26.30 -49.83 -14.25
C SER A 120 -25.80 -50.84 -15.26
N ARG A 121 -24.49 -51.16 -15.26
CA ARG A 121 -23.92 -52.20 -16.14
C ARG A 121 -24.51 -53.57 -15.86
N LYS A 122 -24.61 -53.98 -14.59
CA LYS A 122 -25.23 -55.27 -14.24
C LYS A 122 -26.69 -55.34 -14.66
N LEU A 123 -27.44 -54.25 -14.48
CA LEU A 123 -28.84 -54.17 -14.91
C LEU A 123 -28.97 -54.32 -16.42
N GLN A 124 -28.09 -53.66 -17.20
CA GLN A 124 -28.06 -53.80 -18.66
C GLN A 124 -27.75 -55.23 -19.10
N LEU A 125 -26.77 -55.89 -18.48
CA LEU A 125 -26.47 -57.31 -18.77
C LEU A 125 -27.65 -58.22 -18.43
N PHE A 126 -28.32 -57.98 -17.30
CA PHE A 126 -29.48 -58.76 -16.90
C PHE A 126 -30.64 -58.62 -17.89
N VAL A 127 -30.93 -57.38 -18.33
CA VAL A 127 -31.94 -57.13 -19.36
C VAL A 127 -31.58 -57.86 -20.66
N LEU A 128 -30.33 -57.77 -21.12
CA LEU A 128 -29.87 -58.51 -22.30
C LEU A 128 -30.08 -60.03 -22.15
N PHE A 129 -29.69 -60.59 -21.00
CA PHE A 129 -29.86 -62.01 -20.72
C PHE A 129 -31.33 -62.45 -20.77
N MET A 130 -32.22 -61.69 -20.12
CA MET A 130 -33.66 -61.99 -20.12
C MET A 130 -34.27 -61.86 -21.52
N THR A 131 -33.87 -60.86 -22.31
CA THR A 131 -34.32 -60.74 -23.71
C THR A 131 -33.82 -61.89 -24.58
N GLY A 132 -32.59 -62.38 -24.36
CA GLY A 132 -32.05 -63.55 -25.04
C GLY A 132 -32.82 -64.82 -24.72
N LEU A 133 -33.14 -65.04 -23.44
CA LEU A 133 -34.00 -66.17 -23.00
C LEU A 133 -35.39 -66.11 -23.64
N MET A 134 -36.05 -64.95 -23.63
CA MET A 134 -37.38 -64.79 -24.21
C MET A 134 -37.41 -65.01 -25.73
N ASN A 135 -36.36 -64.62 -26.45
CA ASN A 135 -36.24 -64.85 -27.89
C ASN A 135 -35.91 -66.31 -28.22
N GLY A 136 -35.13 -67.01 -27.38
CA GLY A 136 -34.83 -68.43 -27.54
C GLY A 136 -36.01 -69.37 -27.30
N ILE A 137 -37.04 -68.94 -26.55
CA ILE A 137 -38.28 -69.69 -26.32
C ILE A 137 -39.26 -69.58 -27.51
N LYS A 138 -39.05 -68.60 -28.41
CA LYS A 138 -39.93 -68.35 -29.58
C LYS A 138 -39.48 -69.03 -30.88
N ASN A 139 -38.34 -69.72 -30.89
CA ASN A 139 -37.84 -70.54 -32.00
C ASN A 139 -37.94 -72.03 -31.62
#